data_AF-A0A4R1HBU5-F1
#
_entry.id   AF-A0A4R1HBU5-F1
#
_cell.length_a   1.000
_cell.length_b   1.000
_cell.length_c   1.000
_cell.angle_alpha   90.00
_cell.angle_beta   90.00
_cell.angle_gamma   90.00
#
_symmetry.space_group_name_H-M   'P 1'
#
loop_
_entity.id
_entity.type
_entity.pdbx_description
1 polymer ?
#
loop_
_entity_poly.entity_id
_entity_poly.type
_entity_poly.pdbx_seq_one_letter_code
_entity_poly.pdbx_strand_id
1 'polypeptide(L)'
;MIAVRVFMKFTNEPLKRTPVVIQMDADGVETGPIPTDRTGVAHFDLPPGSGKVLVSGVERYHGRLEGEIPVALWSVTESANESTGAPGEFPAGSNAYPGMTTCPVEVEGRTILTDSEGYLVNPADWSEAFAKVQAAREGLTLTGEHWEVIRFLRKHYAEHGHQASVRDMIKHFRKLWDAERGSNRYLHTLFPVGGPQKQGNRLAGLLRTKGEH
;
A
#
# COMPACT_ATOMS: atom_id res chain seq x y z
N MET A 1 -4.69 -6.08 -34.71
CA MET A 1 -4.32 -4.88 -33.95
C MET A 1 -4.85 -5.02 -32.53
N ILE A 2 -3.94 -5.03 -31.56
CA ILE A 2 -4.26 -5.11 -30.14
C ILE A 2 -4.09 -3.71 -29.55
N ALA A 3 -5.05 -3.25 -28.77
CA ALA A 3 -5.00 -1.96 -28.09
C ALA A 3 -5.11 -2.19 -26.58
N VAL A 4 -4.22 -1.58 -25.80
CA VAL A 4 -4.25 -1.65 -24.33
C VAL A 4 -4.59 -0.27 -23.80
N ARG A 5 -5.75 -0.14 -23.14
CA ARG A 5 -6.20 1.11 -22.53
C ARG A 5 -5.89 1.13 -21.05
N VAL A 6 -4.98 2.00 -20.64
CA VAL A 6 -4.54 2.17 -19.25
C VAL A 6 -5.17 3.41 -18.62
N PHE A 7 -5.85 3.26 -17.49
CA PHE A 7 -6.52 4.35 -16.79
C PHE A 7 -6.54 4.17 -15.28
N MET A 8 -6.74 5.26 -14.54
CA MET A 8 -6.91 5.24 -13.09
C MET A 8 -8.28 4.68 -12.73
N LYS A 9 -8.32 3.65 -11.88
CA LYS A 9 -9.57 2.95 -11.52
C LYS A 9 -10.60 3.83 -10.81
N PHE A 10 -10.16 4.81 -10.02
CA PHE A 10 -11.06 5.67 -9.25
C PHE A 10 -11.54 6.90 -10.02
N THR A 11 -10.65 7.53 -10.79
CA THR A 11 -10.98 8.77 -11.52
C THR A 11 -11.40 8.51 -12.96
N ASN A 12 -11.22 7.27 -13.47
CA ASN A 12 -11.31 6.91 -14.89
C ASN A 12 -10.42 7.77 -15.80
N GLU A 13 -9.42 8.46 -15.23
CA GLU A 13 -8.53 9.29 -16.01
C GLU A 13 -7.53 8.45 -16.80
N PRO A 14 -7.32 8.75 -18.09
CA PRO A 14 -6.36 8.03 -18.91
C PRO A 14 -4.93 8.28 -18.44
N LEU A 15 -4.15 7.21 -18.30
CA LEU A 15 -2.76 7.30 -17.90
C LEU A 15 -1.89 7.42 -19.14
N LYS A 16 -1.27 8.57 -19.32
CA LYS A 16 -0.45 8.94 -20.49
C LYS A 16 0.99 8.51 -20.30
N ARG A 17 1.70 8.22 -21.41
CA ARG A 17 3.12 7.84 -21.42
C ARG A 17 3.45 6.65 -20.50
N THR A 18 2.45 5.84 -20.18
CA THR A 18 2.65 4.65 -19.34
C THR A 18 3.16 3.53 -20.23
N PRO A 19 4.34 2.96 -19.96
CA PRO A 19 4.92 1.94 -20.81
C PRO A 19 4.11 0.64 -20.70
N VAL A 20 3.71 0.10 -21.84
CA VAL A 20 2.98 -1.16 -21.95
C VAL A 20 3.82 -2.14 -22.76
N VAL A 21 3.87 -3.38 -22.33
CA VAL A 21 4.59 -4.48 -22.95
C VAL A 21 3.62 -5.64 -23.12
N ILE A 22 3.68 -6.33 -24.26
CA ILE A 22 2.97 -7.57 -24.52
C ILE A 22 3.97 -8.72 -24.58
N GLN A 23 3.66 -9.83 -23.91
CA GLN A 23 4.39 -11.09 -24.02
C GLN A 23 3.44 -12.17 -24.54
N MET A 24 3.74 -12.74 -25.72
CA MET A 24 2.90 -13.78 -26.34
C MET A 24 3.24 -15.17 -25.79
N ASP A 25 2.24 -15.99 -25.47
CA ASP A 25 2.44 -17.34 -24.90
C ASP A 25 3.05 -18.33 -25.90
N ALA A 26 2.71 -18.20 -27.20
CA ALA A 26 3.09 -19.17 -28.24
C ALA A 26 4.61 -19.23 -28.48
N ASP A 27 5.27 -18.07 -28.48
CA ASP A 27 6.68 -17.94 -28.85
C ASP A 27 7.54 -17.34 -27.72
N GLY A 28 6.93 -16.94 -26.60
CA GLY A 28 7.59 -16.24 -25.49
C GLY A 28 8.12 -14.84 -25.85
N VAL A 29 7.82 -14.36 -27.06
CA VAL A 29 8.30 -13.08 -27.59
C VAL A 29 7.66 -11.93 -26.84
N GLU A 30 8.51 -11.05 -26.33
CA GLU A 30 8.14 -9.82 -25.64
C GLU A 30 8.34 -8.62 -26.56
N THR A 31 7.34 -7.74 -26.64
CA THR A 31 7.46 -6.47 -27.35
C THR A 31 8.32 -5.48 -26.58
N GLY A 32 8.97 -4.54 -27.26
CA GLY A 32 9.50 -3.35 -26.57
C GLY A 32 8.38 -2.54 -25.86
N PRO A 33 8.72 -1.72 -24.86
CA PRO A 33 7.73 -0.91 -24.15
C PRO A 33 7.16 0.17 -25.06
N ILE A 34 5.85 0.11 -25.31
CA ILE A 34 5.09 1.13 -26.05
C ILE A 34 4.38 2.04 -25.04
N PRO A 35 4.69 3.36 -25.03
CA PRO A 35 4.01 4.29 -24.14
C PRO A 35 2.57 4.53 -24.60
N THR A 36 1.65 4.62 -23.64
CA THR A 36 0.27 5.06 -23.92
C THR A 36 0.21 6.49 -24.45
N ASP A 37 -0.75 6.75 -25.33
CA ASP A 37 -1.02 8.06 -25.91
C ASP A 37 -1.76 9.02 -24.95
N ARG A 38 -2.25 10.16 -25.47
CA ARG A 38 -3.00 11.16 -24.69
C ARG A 38 -4.35 10.64 -24.17
N THR A 39 -4.88 9.58 -24.75
CA THR A 39 -6.12 8.91 -24.33
C THR A 39 -5.85 7.68 -23.48
N GLY A 40 -4.58 7.42 -23.14
CA GLY A 40 -4.19 6.30 -22.30
C GLY A 40 -4.12 4.97 -23.05
N VAL A 41 -4.02 4.98 -24.38
CA VAL A 41 -4.03 3.75 -25.19
C VAL A 41 -2.65 3.48 -25.79
N ALA A 42 -2.17 2.25 -25.65
CA ALA A 42 -1.00 1.73 -26.36
C ALA A 42 -1.46 0.77 -27.47
N HIS A 43 -0.94 0.94 -28.69
CA HIS A 43 -1.33 0.15 -29.86
C HIS A 43 -0.19 -0.79 -30.27
N PHE A 44 -0.55 -2.05 -30.53
CA PHE A 44 0.38 -3.09 -30.95
C PHE A 44 -0.11 -3.69 -32.27
N ASP A 45 0.78 -3.70 -33.26
CA ASP A 45 0.55 -4.37 -34.54
C ASP A 45 0.98 -5.84 -34.44
N LEU A 46 0.19 -6.59 -33.69
CA LEU A 46 0.37 -8.02 -33.46
C LEU A 46 -0.89 -8.78 -33.87
N PRO A 47 -0.74 -10.03 -34.34
CA PRO A 47 -1.88 -10.92 -34.59
C PRO A 47 -2.58 -11.28 -33.28
N PRO A 48 -3.89 -11.58 -33.30
CA PRO A 48 -4.61 -12.07 -32.12
C PRO A 48 -3.98 -13.36 -31.58
N GLY A 49 -3.93 -13.50 -30.26
CA GLY A 49 -3.34 -14.66 -29.61
C GLY A 49 -3.65 -14.74 -28.11
N SER A 50 -2.88 -15.52 -27.37
CA SER A 50 -2.89 -15.54 -25.90
C SER A 50 -1.56 -15.00 -25.38
N GLY A 51 -1.60 -14.27 -24.26
CA GLY A 51 -0.41 -13.73 -23.65
C GLY A 51 -0.69 -12.76 -22.51
N LYS A 52 0.38 -12.11 -22.06
CA LYS A 52 0.41 -11.22 -20.91
C LYS A 52 0.57 -9.77 -21.36
N VAL A 53 -0.06 -8.87 -20.61
CA VAL A 53 0.17 -7.43 -20.72
C VAL A 53 0.82 -6.95 -19.45
N LEU A 54 1.99 -6.36 -19.59
CA LEU A 54 2.72 -5.73 -18.51
C LEU A 54 2.59 -4.21 -18.66
N VAL A 55 2.19 -3.53 -17.60
CA VAL A 55 2.12 -2.07 -17.55
C VAL A 55 3.12 -1.59 -16.51
N SER A 56 4.07 -0.76 -16.92
CA SER A 56 5.22 -0.38 -16.09
C SER A 56 6.05 -1.58 -15.61
N GLY A 57 6.18 -2.60 -16.45
CA GLY A 57 6.96 -3.82 -16.14
C GLY A 57 6.24 -4.83 -15.26
N VAL A 58 4.93 -4.65 -15.06
CA VAL A 58 4.15 -5.39 -14.07
C VAL A 58 2.98 -6.02 -14.77
N GLU A 59 2.85 -7.35 -14.66
CA GLU A 59 1.74 -8.09 -15.27
C GLU A 59 0.40 -7.59 -14.72
N ARG A 60 -0.44 -7.07 -15.62
CA ARG A 60 -1.79 -6.55 -15.30
C ARG A 60 -2.92 -7.34 -15.91
N TYR A 61 -2.60 -8.17 -16.90
CA TYR A 61 -3.55 -8.97 -17.63
C TYR A 61 -2.84 -10.20 -18.20
N HIS A 62 -3.48 -11.36 -18.12
CA HIS A 62 -3.08 -12.58 -18.82
C HIS A 62 -4.33 -13.20 -19.44
N GLY A 63 -4.33 -13.44 -20.74
CA GLY A 63 -5.45 -14.04 -21.45
C GLY A 63 -5.43 -13.80 -22.95
N ARG A 64 -6.60 -13.80 -23.57
CA ARG A 64 -6.76 -13.57 -25.01
C ARG A 64 -6.45 -12.11 -25.35
N LEU A 65 -5.45 -11.91 -26.20
CA LEU A 65 -5.02 -10.61 -26.68
C LEU A 65 -5.66 -10.33 -28.04
N GLU A 66 -6.83 -9.70 -28.04
CA GLU A 66 -7.55 -9.32 -29.26
C GLU A 66 -8.41 -8.07 -28.99
N GLY A 67 -8.40 -7.11 -29.91
CA GLY A 67 -9.18 -5.88 -29.77
C GLY A 67 -8.64 -4.95 -28.67
N GLU A 68 -9.56 -4.28 -27.94
CA GLU A 68 -9.21 -3.37 -26.83
C GLU A 68 -9.23 -4.11 -25.48
N ILE A 69 -8.11 -4.01 -24.75
CA ILE A 69 -7.90 -4.61 -23.44
C ILE A 69 -7.84 -3.47 -22.41
N PRO A 70 -8.87 -3.33 -21.55
CA PRO A 70 -8.87 -2.31 -20.49
C PRO A 70 -8.01 -2.76 -19.30
N VAL A 71 -7.06 -1.92 -18.91
CA VAL A 71 -6.20 -2.10 -17.73
C VAL A 71 -6.41 -0.94 -16.77
N ALA A 72 -7.12 -1.21 -15.67
CA ALA A 72 -7.35 -0.23 -14.61
C ALA A 72 -6.25 -0.32 -13.55
N LEU A 73 -5.53 0.78 -13.29
CA LEU A 73 -4.53 0.88 -12.22
C LEU A 73 -5.11 1.57 -10.99
N TRP A 74 -4.81 1.07 -9.79
CA TRP A 74 -5.19 1.79 -8.57
C TRP A 74 -4.17 2.87 -8.19
N SER A 75 -2.91 2.69 -8.59
CA SER A 75 -1.83 3.67 -8.49
C SER A 75 -0.88 3.51 -9.68
N VAL A 76 -0.27 4.61 -10.10
CA VAL A 76 0.75 4.65 -11.17
C VAL A 76 1.99 3.80 -10.82
N THR A 77 2.17 3.44 -9.55
CA THR A 77 3.39 2.79 -9.03
C THR A 77 3.26 1.32 -8.65
N GLU A 78 2.14 0.65 -8.93
CA GLU A 78 1.97 -0.75 -8.52
C GLU A 78 3.02 -1.66 -9.20
N SER A 79 3.75 -2.45 -8.41
CA SER A 79 4.53 -3.61 -8.88
C SER A 79 3.86 -4.92 -8.46
N ALA A 80 4.04 -5.99 -9.25
CA ALA A 80 3.28 -7.24 -9.16
C ALA A 80 3.31 -7.84 -7.75
N ASN A 81 2.18 -7.83 -7.05
CA ASN A 81 1.37 -9.01 -6.73
C ASN A 81 0.21 -8.63 -5.79
N GLU A 82 -0.91 -9.33 -6.03
CA GLU A 82 -2.20 -9.45 -5.31
C GLU A 82 -2.22 -8.97 -3.83
N SER A 83 -3.26 -8.28 -3.34
CA SER A 83 -4.63 -8.81 -3.21
C SER A 83 -5.66 -7.69 -2.93
N THR A 84 -6.91 -7.97 -3.30
CA THR A 84 -8.20 -7.32 -2.94
C THR A 84 -8.16 -6.10 -2.00
N GLY A 85 -8.79 -5.00 -2.44
CA GLY A 85 -9.19 -3.90 -1.57
C GLY A 85 -10.70 -3.74 -1.58
N ALA A 86 -11.41 -4.66 -0.92
CA ALA A 86 -12.74 -4.34 -0.39
C ALA A 86 -12.57 -3.25 0.69
N PRO A 87 -13.59 -2.41 0.97
CA PRO A 87 -13.56 -1.57 2.16
C PRO A 87 -13.35 -2.46 3.38
N GLY A 88 -12.15 -2.38 3.97
CA GLY A 88 -11.79 -3.08 5.20
C GLY A 88 -10.66 -4.10 5.16
N GLU A 89 -9.92 -4.21 4.06
CA GLU A 89 -8.64 -4.93 4.04
C GLU A 89 -7.45 -3.94 4.10
N PHE A 90 -6.40 -4.31 4.85
CA PHE A 90 -5.14 -3.56 4.81
C PHE A 90 -4.58 -3.61 3.39
N PRO A 91 -4.05 -2.50 2.85
CA PRO A 91 -3.48 -2.50 1.51
C PRO A 91 -2.40 -3.59 1.42
N ALA A 92 -2.65 -4.61 0.60
CA ALA A 92 -1.69 -5.65 0.29
C ALA A 92 -0.84 -5.21 -0.91
N GLY A 93 0.45 -5.53 -0.87
CA GLY A 93 1.40 -5.20 -1.93
C GLY A 93 2.52 -4.28 -1.46
N SER A 94 3.66 -4.37 -2.15
CA SER A 94 4.84 -3.57 -1.85
C SER A 94 4.61 -2.11 -2.21
N ASN A 95 4.81 -1.22 -1.23
CA ASN A 95 4.87 0.24 -1.43
C ASN A 95 6.27 0.72 -1.78
N ALA A 96 7.19 -0.19 -2.13
CA ALA A 96 8.53 0.17 -2.55
C ALA A 96 8.50 1.02 -3.83
N TYR A 97 9.28 2.08 -3.86
CA TYR A 97 9.51 2.91 -5.04
C TYR A 97 11.01 3.07 -5.31
N PRO A 98 11.42 3.35 -6.56
CA PRO A 98 12.83 3.55 -6.88
C PRO A 98 13.48 4.62 -6.00
N GLY A 99 14.60 4.28 -5.35
CA GLY A 99 15.31 5.18 -4.42
C GLY A 99 14.76 5.18 -2.98
N MET A 100 13.73 4.38 -2.68
CA MET A 100 13.30 4.16 -1.30
C MET A 100 14.39 3.43 -0.52
N THR A 101 14.86 4.03 0.57
CA THR A 101 15.73 3.35 1.52
C THR A 101 14.89 2.37 2.32
N THR A 102 15.20 1.08 2.21
CA THR A 102 14.54 0.03 2.99
C THR A 102 15.45 -0.44 4.12
N CYS A 103 14.83 -0.80 5.24
CA CYS A 103 15.50 -1.29 6.44
C CYS A 103 14.93 -2.67 6.79
N PRO A 104 15.75 -3.74 6.83
CA PRO A 104 15.27 -5.07 7.20
C PRO A 104 14.98 -5.18 8.70
N VAL A 105 13.92 -5.90 9.04
CA VAL A 105 13.46 -6.21 10.39
C VAL A 105 13.32 -7.72 10.54
N GLU A 106 14.08 -8.31 11.45
CA GLU A 106 13.96 -9.75 11.76
C GLU A 106 12.79 -9.99 12.72
N VAL A 107 11.79 -10.74 12.26
CA VAL A 107 10.57 -11.04 13.01
C VAL A 107 10.27 -12.54 12.90
N GLU A 108 10.36 -13.26 14.01
CA GLU A 108 10.08 -14.71 14.07
C GLU A 108 10.82 -15.55 13.01
N GLY A 109 12.07 -15.16 12.69
CA GLY A 109 12.89 -15.83 11.66
C GLY A 109 12.52 -15.48 10.22
N ARG A 110 11.71 -14.45 10.01
CA ARG A 110 11.41 -13.85 8.70
C ARG A 110 11.93 -12.42 8.64
N THR A 111 12.55 -12.07 7.51
CA THR A 111 12.95 -10.69 7.24
C THR A 111 11.79 -9.90 6.64
N ILE A 112 11.32 -8.88 7.35
CA ILE A 112 10.30 -7.93 6.92
C ILE A 112 10.97 -6.62 6.51
N LEU A 113 10.47 -5.94 5.48
CA LEU A 113 11.04 -4.65 5.05
C LEU A 113 10.21 -3.47 5.57
N THR A 114 10.90 -2.49 6.14
CA THR A 114 10.35 -1.16 6.42
C THR A 114 11.06 -0.08 5.60
N ASP A 115 10.50 1.11 5.56
CA ASP A 115 11.19 2.32 5.13
C ASP A 115 12.16 2.83 6.21
N SER A 116 12.89 3.90 5.91
CA SER A 116 13.82 4.55 6.85
C SER A 116 13.15 5.15 8.09
N GLU A 117 11.84 5.38 8.05
CA GLU A 117 11.05 5.85 9.19
C GLU A 117 10.35 4.71 9.94
N GLY A 118 10.52 3.45 9.51
CA GLY A 118 9.97 2.24 10.11
C GLY A 118 8.55 1.86 9.65
N TYR A 119 8.02 2.48 8.59
CA TYR A 119 6.75 2.05 8.00
C TYR A 119 6.93 0.79 7.17
N LEU A 120 6.01 -0.17 7.29
CA LEU A 120 6.05 -1.38 6.48
C LEU A 120 6.04 -1.05 4.99
N VAL A 121 6.96 -1.69 4.25
CA VAL A 121 6.94 -1.65 2.79
C VAL A 121 5.70 -2.39 2.29
N ASN A 122 5.43 -3.57 2.83
CA ASN A 122 4.21 -4.33 2.56
C ASN A 122 3.34 -4.39 3.85
N PRO A 123 2.20 -3.70 3.92
CA PRO A 123 1.32 -3.72 5.09
C PRO A 123 0.77 -5.10 5.43
N ALA A 124 0.73 -6.03 4.46
CA ALA A 124 0.35 -7.42 4.71
C ALA A 124 1.37 -8.19 5.57
N ASP A 125 2.59 -7.68 5.73
CA ASP A 125 3.61 -8.27 6.61
C ASP A 125 3.37 -7.93 8.10
N TRP A 126 2.35 -7.12 8.41
CA TRP A 126 2.07 -6.74 9.79
C TRP A 126 1.72 -7.96 10.64
N SER A 127 2.33 -8.03 11.82
CA SER A 127 2.01 -8.97 12.88
C SER A 127 2.23 -8.30 14.24
N GLU A 128 1.67 -8.88 15.30
CA GLU A 128 1.99 -8.41 16.66
C GLU A 128 3.48 -8.53 16.98
N ALA A 129 4.15 -9.56 16.43
CA ALA A 129 5.59 -9.74 16.56
C ALA A 129 6.36 -8.59 15.89
N PHE A 130 5.96 -8.19 14.68
CA PHE A 130 6.52 -7.02 14.01
C PHE A 130 6.36 -5.76 14.86
N ALA A 131 5.15 -5.48 15.37
CA ALA A 131 4.90 -4.29 16.18
C ALA A 131 5.78 -4.25 17.44
N LYS A 132 6.01 -5.39 18.10
CA LYS A 132 6.92 -5.49 19.25
C LYS A 132 8.36 -5.19 18.87
N VAL A 133 8.87 -5.81 17.80
CA VAL A 133 10.26 -5.61 17.34
C VAL A 133 10.48 -4.16 16.90
N GLN A 134 9.53 -3.60 16.15
CA GLN A 134 9.61 -2.21 15.69
C GLN A 134 9.53 -1.21 16.85
N ALA A 135 8.64 -1.44 17.83
CA ALA A 135 8.57 -0.61 19.03
C ALA A 135 9.88 -0.65 19.83
N ALA A 136 10.47 -1.84 19.99
CA ALA A 136 11.75 -2.00 20.68
C ALA A 136 12.90 -1.24 19.98
N ARG A 137 12.93 -1.26 18.63
CA ARG A 137 13.88 -0.45 17.83
C ARG A 137 13.73 1.06 18.06
N GLU A 138 12.52 1.50 18.40
CA GLU A 138 12.20 2.90 18.72
C GLU A 138 12.32 3.22 20.22
N GLY A 139 12.83 2.29 21.04
CA GLY A 139 12.97 2.46 22.48
C GLY A 139 11.64 2.43 23.24
N LEU A 140 10.58 1.89 22.64
CA LEU A 140 9.24 1.80 23.23
C LEU A 140 8.91 0.37 23.65
N THR A 141 8.45 0.20 24.89
CA THR A 141 7.89 -1.07 25.38
C THR A 141 6.37 -1.02 25.30
N LEU A 142 5.77 -1.93 24.52
CA LEU A 142 4.31 -1.97 24.33
C LEU A 142 3.59 -2.52 25.56
N THR A 143 2.89 -1.64 26.27
CA THR A 143 1.94 -2.00 27.35
C THR A 143 0.55 -2.30 26.81
N GLY A 144 -0.38 -2.73 27.68
CA GLY A 144 -1.77 -2.97 27.30
C GLY A 144 -2.45 -1.77 26.63
N GLU A 145 -2.23 -0.56 27.13
CA GLU A 145 -2.82 0.67 26.56
C GLU A 145 -2.26 0.97 25.16
N HIS A 146 -0.98 0.68 24.89
CA HIS A 146 -0.43 0.78 23.54
C HIS A 146 -1.14 -0.18 22.58
N TRP A 147 -1.39 -1.42 23.01
CA TRP A 147 -2.09 -2.41 22.20
C TRP A 147 -3.54 -2.02 21.93
N GLU A 148 -4.22 -1.38 22.87
CA GLU A 148 -5.57 -0.86 22.65
C GLU A 148 -5.58 0.25 21.60
N VAL A 149 -4.61 1.16 21.61
CA VAL A 149 -4.47 2.20 20.57
C VAL A 149 -4.13 1.56 19.22
N ILE A 150 -3.17 0.65 19.16
CA ILE A 150 -2.80 -0.06 17.92
C ILE A 150 -4.02 -0.79 17.34
N ARG A 151 -4.75 -1.55 18.15
CA ARG A 151 -5.96 -2.27 17.70
C ARG A 151 -7.07 -1.32 17.27
N PHE A 152 -7.26 -0.21 17.98
CA PHE A 152 -8.22 0.83 17.59
C PHE A 152 -7.88 1.41 16.22
N LEU A 153 -6.62 1.79 15.98
CA LEU A 153 -6.18 2.34 14.69
C LEU A 153 -6.40 1.35 13.54
N ARG A 154 -6.05 0.07 13.78
CA ARG A 154 -6.25 -1.00 12.81
C ARG A 154 -7.73 -1.21 12.49
N LYS A 155 -8.57 -1.26 13.53
CA LYS A 155 -10.03 -1.40 13.39
C LYS A 155 -10.66 -0.21 12.68
N HIS A 156 -10.28 1.01 13.06
CA HIS A 156 -10.78 2.22 12.43
C HIS A 156 -10.47 2.26 10.93
N TYR A 157 -9.23 1.92 10.56
CA TYR A 157 -8.84 1.84 9.15
C TYR A 157 -9.63 0.78 8.39
N ALA A 158 -9.82 -0.41 8.99
CA ALA A 158 -10.65 -1.45 8.40
C ALA A 158 -12.12 -1.02 8.24
N GLU A 159 -12.67 -0.24 9.17
CA GLU A 159 -14.07 0.18 9.09
C GLU A 159 -14.30 1.37 8.14
N HIS A 160 -13.36 2.31 8.05
CA HIS A 160 -13.57 3.60 7.38
C HIS A 160 -12.71 3.79 6.12
N GLY A 161 -11.71 2.95 5.89
CA GLY A 161 -10.77 3.06 4.76
C GLY A 161 -9.75 4.20 4.89
N HIS A 162 -9.72 4.91 6.03
CA HIS A 162 -8.75 5.97 6.30
C HIS A 162 -8.28 5.95 7.76
N GLN A 163 -7.12 6.57 8.01
CA GLN A 163 -6.54 6.67 9.35
C GLN A 163 -7.42 7.50 10.29
N ALA A 164 -7.42 7.15 11.57
CA ALA A 164 -8.11 7.91 12.60
C ALA A 164 -7.37 9.23 12.88
N SER A 165 -8.11 10.31 13.08
CA SER A 165 -7.51 11.56 13.54
C SER A 165 -7.21 11.50 15.05
N VAL A 166 -6.37 12.40 15.54
CA VAL A 166 -6.14 12.58 16.99
C VAL A 166 -7.46 12.87 17.73
N ARG A 167 -8.40 13.57 17.10
CA ARG A 167 -9.72 13.85 17.68
C ARG A 167 -10.55 12.58 17.83
N ASP A 168 -10.49 11.66 16.87
CA ASP A 168 -11.17 10.38 16.92
C ASP A 168 -10.60 9.50 18.04
N MET A 169 -9.27 9.46 18.16
CA MET A 169 -8.58 8.78 19.24
C MET A 169 -8.99 9.33 20.62
N ILE A 170 -8.92 10.64 20.81
CA ILE A 170 -9.34 11.30 22.07
C ILE A 170 -10.80 10.98 22.37
N LYS A 171 -11.70 11.11 21.40
CA LYS A 171 -13.13 10.83 21.59
C LYS A 171 -13.38 9.36 21.97
N HIS A 172 -12.62 8.43 21.41
CA HIS A 172 -12.72 7.01 21.73
C HIS A 172 -12.16 6.70 23.13
N PHE A 173 -10.91 7.07 23.40
CA PHE A 173 -10.22 6.72 24.63
C PHE A 173 -10.71 7.49 25.86
N ARG A 174 -11.32 8.67 25.70
CA ARG A 174 -12.03 9.33 26.81
C ARG A 174 -13.21 8.53 27.32
N LYS A 175 -13.86 7.74 26.46
CA LYS A 175 -14.97 6.86 26.83
C LYS A 175 -14.49 5.52 27.37
N LEU A 176 -13.41 4.98 26.79
CA LEU A 176 -12.88 3.68 27.16
C LEU A 176 -12.09 3.72 28.47
N TRP A 177 -11.30 4.76 28.69
CA TRP A 177 -10.45 4.92 29.87
C TRP A 177 -11.01 5.94 30.83
N ASP A 178 -10.83 7.23 30.52
CA ASP A 178 -11.32 8.41 31.24
C ASP A 178 -10.80 9.69 30.56
N ALA A 179 -11.19 10.86 31.08
CA ALA A 179 -10.81 12.16 30.53
C ALA A 179 -9.30 12.45 30.56
N GLU A 180 -8.57 11.87 31.52
CA GLU A 180 -7.15 12.11 31.73
C GLU A 180 -6.32 11.26 30.78
N ARG A 181 -6.57 9.95 30.77
CA ARG A 181 -5.88 8.98 29.90
C ARG A 181 -6.30 9.09 28.43
N GLY A 182 -7.54 9.49 28.17
CA GLY A 182 -7.99 9.80 26.81
C GLY A 182 -7.54 11.17 26.29
N SER A 183 -6.63 11.87 26.97
CA SER A 183 -6.19 13.21 26.58
C SER A 183 -5.07 13.18 25.51
N ASN A 184 -4.95 14.27 24.74
CA ASN A 184 -3.84 14.45 23.79
C ASN A 184 -2.47 14.24 24.46
N ARG A 185 -2.28 14.84 25.64
CA ARG A 185 -1.03 14.76 26.40
C ARG A 185 -0.68 13.32 26.75
N TYR A 186 -1.67 12.54 27.21
CA TYR A 186 -1.44 11.16 27.60
C TYR A 186 -1.13 10.26 26.41
N LEU A 187 -1.85 10.41 25.30
CA LEU A 187 -1.57 9.66 24.07
C LEU A 187 -0.16 9.96 23.52
N HIS A 188 0.31 11.21 23.63
CA HIS A 188 1.70 11.57 23.30
C HIS A 188 2.74 11.04 24.30
N THR A 189 2.32 10.75 25.54
CA THR A 189 3.18 10.08 26.53
C THR A 189 3.32 8.60 26.21
N LEU A 190 2.24 7.95 25.75
CA LEU A 190 2.28 6.58 25.25
C LEU A 190 3.11 6.47 23.96
N PHE A 191 2.95 7.41 23.03
CA PHE A 191 3.65 7.39 21.75
C PHE A 191 4.58 8.61 21.61
N PRO A 192 5.78 8.57 22.22
CA PRO A 192 6.67 9.74 22.29
C PRO A 192 7.27 10.16 20.93
N VAL A 193 7.34 9.25 19.95
CA VAL A 193 7.98 9.54 18.65
C VAL A 193 6.94 10.12 17.68
N GLY A 194 6.69 11.42 17.78
CA GLY A 194 5.76 12.11 16.88
C GLY A 194 4.29 11.82 17.14
N GLY A 195 3.95 11.23 18.30
CA GLY A 195 2.57 11.04 18.73
C GLY A 195 1.89 9.79 18.19
N PRO A 196 0.64 9.55 18.62
CA PRO A 196 -0.15 8.38 18.21
C PRO A 196 -0.43 8.38 16.69
N GLN A 197 -0.49 9.54 16.05
CA GLN A 197 -0.67 9.69 14.60
C GLN A 197 0.56 9.27 13.77
N LYS A 198 1.77 9.36 14.34
CA LYS A 198 3.00 8.96 13.63
C LYS A 198 3.43 7.56 14.07
N GLN A 199 3.84 7.44 15.33
CA GLN A 199 4.33 6.19 15.89
C GLN A 199 3.21 5.15 16.05
N GLY A 200 2.02 5.56 16.52
CA GLY A 200 0.89 4.63 16.65
C GLY A 200 0.46 4.05 15.30
N ASN A 201 0.29 4.88 14.28
CA ASN A 201 -0.05 4.43 12.92
C ASN A 201 1.02 3.51 12.32
N ARG A 202 2.30 3.85 12.48
CA ARG A 202 3.42 3.01 12.03
C ARG A 202 3.39 1.63 12.68
N LEU A 203 3.25 1.57 14.01
CA LEU A 203 3.17 0.31 14.76
C LEU A 203 1.88 -0.47 14.46
N ALA A 204 0.82 0.21 14.05
CA ALA A 204 -0.41 -0.39 13.54
C ALA A 204 -0.29 -0.94 12.12
N GLY A 205 0.85 -0.78 11.44
CA GLY A 205 1.06 -1.21 10.07
C GLY A 205 0.33 -0.34 9.05
N LEU A 206 -0.04 0.89 9.43
CA LEU A 206 -0.68 1.85 8.55
C LEU A 206 0.37 2.70 7.86
N LEU A 207 0.26 2.80 6.53
CA LEU A 207 1.20 3.56 5.70
C LEU A 207 1.16 5.05 6.01
N ARG A 208 2.29 5.75 5.80
CA ARG A 208 2.34 7.20 5.95
C ARG A 208 1.31 7.87 5.03
N THR A 209 0.52 8.80 5.58
CA THR A 209 -0.36 9.65 4.78
C THR A 209 0.48 10.57 3.91
N LYS A 210 0.13 10.68 2.62
CA LYS A 210 0.78 11.65 1.73
C LYS A 210 0.31 13.06 2.16
N GLY A 211 1.14 13.83 2.86
CA GLY A 211 0.84 15.25 3.12
C GLY A 211 1.42 15.90 4.38
N GLU A 212 2.07 15.18 5.29
CA GLU A 212 2.69 15.81 6.48
C GLU A 212 4.17 16.13 6.21
N HIS A 213 4.42 17.38 5.82
CA HIS A 213 5.72 18.07 5.87
C HIS A 213 5.61 19.23 6.86
#